data_AF-A0A953DXK6-F1
#
_entry.id   AF-A0A953DXK6-F1
#
_cell.length_a   1.000
_cell.length_b   1.000
_cell.length_c   1.000
_cell.angle_alpha   90.00
_cell.angle_beta   90.00
_cell.angle_gamma   90.00
#
_symmetry.space_group_name_H-M   'P 1'
#
loop_
_entity.id
_entity.type
_entity.pdbx_description
1 polymer ?
#
loop_
_entity_poly.entity_id
_entity_poly.type
_entity_poly.pdbx_seq_one_letter_code
_entity_poly.pdbx_strand_id
1 'polypeptide(L)'
;LPAIKARIDLADVPFVPLRNLFREELGRLPGGFLRLVDRCRRDVRRQLVESVRLLISRSQPLIEINGNPIDLTPMEQAAMLFLAKRATDGAPPFAKYLEALEPFRDFCHTLRRQCPANNFADWRGRLPLDSLNQAVAENDDVILRKIRDGIRSKLLKHGFGAAEADLFLPRKGRFGIDLSPARIRIQN
;
A
#
# COMPACT_ATOMS: atom_id res chain seq x y z
N LEU A 1 11.19 -23.67 -29.44
CA LEU A 1 11.69 -22.30 -29.19
C LEU A 1 12.87 -22.40 -28.23
N PRO A 2 14.10 -22.03 -28.62
CA PRO A 2 15.26 -22.18 -27.73
C PRO A 2 15.28 -21.07 -26.67
N ALA A 3 15.72 -21.41 -25.47
CA ALA A 3 15.84 -20.51 -24.33
C ALA A 3 16.93 -19.45 -24.57
N ILE A 4 16.55 -18.17 -24.50
CA ILE A 4 17.48 -17.05 -24.56
C ILE A 4 18.24 -17.01 -23.23
N LYS A 5 19.53 -17.36 -23.28
CA LYS A 5 20.45 -17.24 -22.12
C LYS A 5 20.56 -15.77 -21.72
N ALA A 6 20.05 -15.42 -20.53
CA ALA A 6 20.35 -14.15 -19.90
C ALA A 6 21.86 -14.10 -19.59
N ARG A 7 22.60 -13.20 -20.26
CA ARG A 7 23.98 -12.91 -19.91
C ARG A 7 23.98 -11.83 -18.84
N ILE A 8 24.56 -12.15 -17.69
CA ILE A 8 24.91 -11.15 -16.67
C ILE A 8 26.32 -10.68 -17.03
N ASP A 9 26.44 -9.51 -17.64
CA ASP A 9 27.72 -8.83 -17.81
C ASP A 9 27.96 -7.96 -16.57
N LEU A 10 29.01 -8.30 -15.81
CA LEU A 10 29.50 -7.49 -14.70
C LEU A 10 30.38 -6.37 -15.27
N ALA A 11 29.90 -5.13 -15.15
CA ALA A 11 30.73 -3.96 -15.46
C ALA A 11 31.60 -3.62 -14.25
N ASP A 12 32.92 -3.63 -14.44
CA ASP A 12 33.87 -3.05 -13.49
C ASP A 12 33.72 -1.53 -13.52
N VAL A 13 32.93 -0.99 -12.58
CA VAL A 13 32.81 0.46 -12.41
C VAL A 13 34.02 0.93 -11.60
N PRO A 14 34.96 1.71 -12.17
CA PRO A 14 36.02 2.31 -11.37
C PRO A 14 35.35 3.18 -10.31
N PHE A 15 35.66 2.94 -9.03
CA PHE A 15 35.01 3.63 -7.90
C PHE A 15 35.32 5.15 -7.85
N VAL A 16 36.19 5.64 -8.72
CA VAL A 16 36.85 6.95 -8.61
C VAL A 16 36.25 8.10 -9.47
N PRO A 17 35.36 7.92 -10.48
CA PRO A 17 34.68 9.06 -11.10
C PRO A 17 33.22 9.27 -10.69
N LEU A 18 32.59 8.38 -9.91
CA LEU A 18 31.18 8.59 -9.48
C LEU A 18 31.02 9.86 -8.64
N ARG A 19 31.99 10.16 -7.78
CA ARG A 19 31.98 11.37 -6.94
C ARG A 19 31.99 12.67 -7.76
N ASN A 20 32.67 12.67 -8.90
CA ASN A 20 32.76 13.83 -9.78
C ASN A 20 31.50 13.95 -10.63
N LEU A 21 30.98 12.82 -11.13
CA LEU A 21 29.73 12.78 -11.90
C LEU A 21 28.54 13.27 -11.07
N PHE A 22 28.46 12.90 -9.78
CA PHE A 22 27.42 13.42 -8.88
C PHE A 22 27.56 14.93 -8.60
N ARG A 23 28.78 15.47 -8.60
CA ARG A 23 28.98 16.92 -8.42
C ARG A 23 28.51 17.69 -9.66
N GLU A 24 28.78 17.15 -10.84
CA GLU A 24 28.41 17.74 -12.14
C GLU A 24 26.90 17.62 -12.43
N GLU A 25 26.27 16.46 -12.19
CA GLU A 25 24.84 16.25 -12.47
C GLU A 25 23.89 16.80 -11.38
N LEU A 26 24.29 16.80 -10.10
CA LEU A 26 23.41 17.21 -8.99
C LEU A 26 23.68 18.64 -8.49
N GLY A 27 24.67 19.34 -9.06
CA GLY A 27 25.09 20.69 -8.70
C GLY A 27 25.62 20.86 -7.27
N ARG A 28 25.73 19.77 -6.49
CA ARG A 28 26.25 19.75 -5.11
C ARG A 28 26.68 18.35 -4.69
N LEU A 29 27.65 18.24 -3.80
CA LEU A 29 28.05 16.96 -3.21
C LEU A 29 26.90 16.42 -2.32
N PRO A 30 26.30 15.25 -2.62
CA PRO A 30 25.13 14.75 -1.89
C PRO A 30 25.44 14.23 -0.46
N GLY A 31 26.68 14.37 0.03
CA GLY A 31 27.16 13.70 1.23
C GLY A 31 27.43 12.23 0.97
N GLY A 32 27.16 11.35 1.95
CA GLY A 32 27.31 9.90 1.79
C GLY A 32 26.25 9.27 0.89
N PHE A 33 26.56 8.10 0.30
CA PHE A 33 25.69 7.36 -0.61
C PHE A 33 24.24 7.17 -0.11
N LEU A 34 24.06 6.88 1.18
CA LEU A 34 22.73 6.74 1.80
C LEU A 34 21.88 8.01 1.68
N ARG A 35 22.49 9.20 1.86
CA ARG A 35 21.77 10.48 1.74
C ARG A 35 21.34 10.75 0.29
N LEU A 36 22.15 10.33 -0.68
CA LEU A 36 21.80 10.42 -2.10
C LEU A 36 20.61 9.50 -2.40
N VAL A 37 20.68 8.23 -1.99
CA VAL A 37 19.61 7.25 -2.20
C VAL A 37 18.30 7.73 -1.56
N ASP A 38 18.34 8.26 -0.33
CA ASP A 38 17.15 8.80 0.34
C ASP A 38 16.59 10.06 -0.33
N ARG A 39 17.44 10.86 -0.99
CA ARG A 39 16.99 11.99 -1.80
C ARG A 39 16.28 11.51 -3.05
N CYS A 40 16.90 10.62 -3.84
CA CYS A 40 16.27 10.06 -5.04
C CYS A 40 14.95 9.34 -4.71
N ARG A 41 14.90 8.59 -3.60
CA ARG A 41 13.66 7.96 -3.12
C ARG A 41 12.56 8.99 -2.82
N ARG A 42 12.90 10.13 -2.24
CA ARG A 42 11.93 11.21 -1.96
C ARG A 42 11.42 11.87 -3.24
N ASP A 43 12.31 12.14 -4.19
CA ASP A 43 11.96 12.81 -5.44
C ASP A 43 11.06 11.89 -6.31
N VAL A 44 11.43 10.62 -6.45
CA VAL A 44 10.59 9.60 -7.11
C VAL A 44 9.24 9.46 -6.41
N ARG A 45 9.23 9.38 -5.07
CA ARG A 45 7.98 9.26 -4.31
C ARG A 45 7.06 10.47 -4.53
N ARG A 46 7.60 11.69 -4.57
CA ARG A 46 6.81 12.91 -4.82
C ARG A 46 6.14 12.84 -6.20
N GLN A 47 6.89 12.47 -7.23
CA GLN A 47 6.36 12.32 -8.58
C GLN A 47 5.27 11.25 -8.66
N LEU A 48 5.47 10.11 -7.99
CA LEU A 48 4.49 9.02 -7.94
C LEU A 48 3.19 9.42 -7.25
N VAL A 49 3.25 10.16 -6.14
CA VAL A 49 2.05 10.63 -5.43
C VAL A 49 1.19 11.53 -6.33
N GLU A 50 1.80 12.29 -7.23
CA GLU A 50 1.10 13.19 -8.16
C GLU A 50 0.54 12.49 -9.40
N SER A 51 1.00 11.30 -9.77
CA SER A 51 0.52 10.57 -10.94
C SER A 51 -0.53 9.51 -10.61
N VAL A 52 -0.51 8.98 -9.39
CA VAL A 52 -1.35 7.85 -8.97
C VAL A 52 -2.80 8.26 -8.67
N ARG A 53 -3.73 7.39 -9.04
CA ARG A 53 -5.16 7.43 -8.69
C ARG A 53 -5.61 6.06 -8.19
N LEU A 54 -6.31 6.06 -7.06
CA LEU A 54 -6.88 4.87 -6.42
C LEU A 54 -8.41 4.93 -6.49
N LEU A 55 -9.02 3.92 -7.12
CA LEU A 55 -10.46 3.68 -7.07
C LEU A 55 -10.72 2.43 -6.24
N ILE A 56 -11.73 2.47 -5.38
CA ILE A 56 -12.12 1.35 -4.52
C ILE A 56 -13.60 1.09 -4.71
N SER A 57 -13.95 -0.13 -5.11
CA SER A 57 -15.35 -0.56 -5.23
C SER A 57 -15.94 -0.93 -3.86
N ARG A 58 -17.20 -0.56 -3.61
CA ARG A 58 -17.94 -1.04 -2.43
C ARG A 58 -18.74 -2.30 -2.75
N SER A 59 -19.18 -2.47 -3.99
CA SER A 59 -19.94 -3.62 -4.46
C SER A 59 -19.14 -4.91 -4.52
N GLN A 60 -17.83 -4.84 -4.79
CA GLN A 60 -16.98 -6.02 -4.94
C GLN A 60 -15.59 -5.82 -4.34
N PRO A 61 -14.88 -6.91 -3.97
CA PRO A 61 -13.55 -6.83 -3.39
C PRO A 61 -12.49 -6.57 -4.46
N LEU A 62 -12.55 -5.36 -5.04
CA LEU A 62 -11.70 -4.90 -6.11
C LEU A 62 -11.22 -3.47 -5.82
N ILE A 63 -9.94 -3.23 -6.09
CA ILE A 63 -9.39 -1.89 -6.25
C ILE A 63 -8.88 -1.70 -7.67
N GLU A 64 -8.81 -0.46 -8.12
CA GLU A 64 -8.20 -0.09 -9.38
C GLU A 64 -7.17 1.02 -9.13
N ILE A 65 -5.97 0.83 -9.66
CA ILE A 65 -4.89 1.82 -9.58
C ILE A 65 -4.50 2.21 -10.99
N ASN A 66 -4.72 3.49 -11.34
CA ASN A 66 -4.45 4.01 -12.69
C ASN A 66 -5.06 3.17 -13.84
N GLY A 67 -6.28 2.64 -13.68
CA GLY A 67 -6.89 1.77 -14.70
C GLY A 67 -6.60 0.28 -14.54
N ASN A 68 -5.68 -0.11 -13.64
CA ASN A 68 -5.32 -1.52 -13.44
C ASN A 68 -6.16 -2.15 -12.31
N PRO A 69 -7.08 -3.09 -12.61
CA PRO A 69 -7.89 -3.77 -11.60
C PRO A 69 -7.06 -4.82 -10.83
N ILE A 70 -7.29 -4.90 -9.52
CA ILE A 70 -6.59 -5.81 -8.60
C ILE A 70 -7.60 -6.42 -7.63
N ASP A 71 -7.81 -7.74 -7.74
CA ASP A 71 -8.72 -8.49 -6.90
C ASP A 71 -8.19 -8.63 -5.48
N LEU A 72 -9.01 -8.27 -4.50
CA LEU A 72 -8.71 -8.36 -3.09
C LEU A 72 -9.50 -9.50 -2.43
N THR A 73 -8.98 -10.02 -1.32
CA THR A 73 -9.80 -10.81 -0.41
C THR A 73 -10.78 -9.88 0.32
N PRO A 74 -11.87 -10.39 0.93
CA PRO A 74 -12.79 -9.57 1.72
C PRO A 74 -12.10 -8.73 2.80
N MET A 75 -11.10 -9.30 3.47
CA MET A 75 -10.40 -8.62 4.56
C MET A 75 -9.43 -7.54 4.03
N GLU A 76 -8.75 -7.80 2.92
CA GLU A 76 -7.92 -6.79 2.23
C GLU A 76 -8.79 -5.64 1.70
N GLN A 77 -9.97 -5.94 1.14
CA GLN A 77 -10.91 -4.91 0.70
C GLN A 77 -11.37 -4.04 1.87
N ALA A 78 -11.75 -4.65 2.99
CA ALA A 78 -12.13 -3.90 4.18
C ALA A 78 -10.99 -3.00 4.66
N ALA A 79 -9.74 -3.47 4.64
CA ALA A 79 -8.58 -2.67 5.02
C ALA A 79 -8.35 -1.49 4.07
N MET A 80 -8.44 -1.71 2.75
CA MET A 80 -8.32 -0.61 1.78
C MET A 80 -9.44 0.42 1.92
N LEU A 81 -10.68 -0.02 2.10
CA LEU A 81 -11.81 0.88 2.37
C LEU A 81 -11.63 1.67 3.67
N PHE A 82 -11.16 1.02 4.73
CA PHE A 82 -10.89 1.68 6.02
C PHE A 82 -9.84 2.78 5.86
N LEU A 83 -8.71 2.44 5.25
CA LEU A 83 -7.59 3.37 5.03
C LEU A 83 -7.99 4.54 4.12
N ALA A 84 -8.70 4.25 3.03
CA ALA A 84 -9.18 5.24 2.10
C ALA A 84 -10.17 6.19 2.75
N LYS A 85 -11.15 5.66 3.50
CA LYS A 85 -12.12 6.49 4.23
C LYS A 85 -11.41 7.42 5.22
N ARG A 86 -10.46 6.90 5.99
CA ARG A 86 -9.67 7.74 6.91
C ARG A 86 -8.91 8.84 6.18
N ALA A 87 -8.26 8.51 5.06
CA ALA A 87 -7.53 9.48 4.27
C ALA A 87 -8.46 10.56 3.67
N THR A 88 -9.63 10.16 3.13
CA THR A 88 -10.60 11.11 2.57
C THR A 88 -11.25 11.99 3.64
N ASP A 89 -11.45 11.46 4.85
CA ASP A 89 -12.00 12.20 5.99
C ASP A 89 -10.94 13.10 6.67
N GLY A 90 -9.69 13.11 6.18
CA GLY A 90 -8.60 13.90 6.73
C GLY A 90 -8.09 13.41 8.10
N ALA A 91 -8.45 12.18 8.49
CA ALA A 91 -8.04 11.61 9.77
C ALA A 91 -6.52 11.33 9.77
N PRO A 92 -5.80 11.62 10.86
CA PRO A 92 -4.38 11.33 10.93
C PRO A 92 -4.12 9.81 10.88
N PRO A 93 -2.99 9.37 10.33
CA PRO A 93 -2.58 7.97 10.42
C PRO A 93 -2.31 7.60 11.89
N PHE A 94 -2.53 6.34 12.26
CA PHE A 94 -2.12 5.87 13.58
C PHE A 94 -0.58 5.74 13.63
N ALA A 95 0.02 5.90 14.81
CA ALA A 95 1.47 5.77 14.95
C ALA A 95 1.89 4.29 14.88
N LYS A 96 1.03 3.40 15.38
CA LYS A 96 1.28 1.95 15.41
C LYS A 96 0.13 1.19 14.76
N TYR A 97 0.43 -0.02 14.31
CA TYR A 97 -0.58 -0.95 13.80
C TYR A 97 -1.57 -1.34 14.90
N LEU A 98 -1.07 -1.59 16.12
CA LEU A 98 -1.89 -1.95 17.26
C LEU A 98 -3.00 -0.94 17.58
N GLU A 99 -2.70 0.36 17.47
CA GLU A 99 -3.67 1.45 17.68
C GLU A 99 -4.80 1.46 16.64
N ALA A 100 -4.56 0.88 15.45
CA ALA A 100 -5.55 0.79 14.39
C ALA A 100 -6.45 -0.44 14.53
N LEU A 101 -6.11 -1.41 15.39
CA LEU A 101 -6.75 -2.72 15.44
C LEU A 101 -8.22 -2.64 15.88
N GLU A 102 -8.51 -1.96 17.00
CA GLU A 102 -9.88 -1.74 17.47
C GLU A 102 -10.72 -0.89 16.47
N PRO A 103 -10.25 0.29 16.01
CA PRO A 103 -10.96 1.06 14.98
C PRO A 103 -11.24 0.27 13.70
N PHE A 104 -10.29 -0.58 13.28
CA PHE A 104 -10.47 -1.43 12.10
C PHE A 104 -11.50 -2.53 12.33
N ARG A 105 -11.50 -3.17 13.50
CA ARG A 105 -12.53 -4.14 13.93
C ARG A 105 -13.92 -3.50 13.88
N ASP A 106 -14.08 -2.33 14.48
CA ASP A 106 -15.38 -1.65 14.55
C ASP A 106 -15.88 -1.24 13.16
N PHE A 107 -14.95 -0.84 12.29
CA PHE A 107 -15.24 -0.60 10.88
C PHE A 107 -15.72 -1.87 10.17
N CYS A 108 -15.08 -3.02 10.40
CA CYS A 108 -15.48 -4.29 9.80
C CYS A 108 -16.87 -4.76 10.27
N HIS A 109 -17.18 -4.62 11.57
CA HIS A 109 -18.53 -4.88 12.10
C HIS A 109 -19.58 -3.97 11.46
N THR A 110 -19.24 -2.71 11.23
CA THR A 110 -20.12 -1.75 10.55
C THR A 110 -20.35 -2.14 9.10
N LEU A 111 -19.30 -2.54 8.37
CA LEU A 111 -19.44 -3.07 7.00
C LEU A 111 -20.30 -4.32 6.93
N ARG A 112 -20.12 -5.27 7.87
CA ARG A 112 -20.93 -6.50 7.94
C ARG A 112 -22.41 -6.20 8.10
N ARG A 113 -22.76 -5.20 8.92
CA ARG A 113 -24.15 -4.74 9.12
C ARG A 113 -24.75 -4.06 7.89
N GLN A 114 -23.92 -3.56 6.98
CA GLN A 114 -24.36 -2.98 5.69
C GLN A 114 -24.56 -4.03 4.59
N CYS A 115 -24.38 -5.32 4.89
CA CYS A 115 -24.66 -6.40 3.94
C CYS A 115 -26.13 -6.33 3.49
N PRO A 116 -26.42 -6.31 2.16
CA PRO A 116 -27.78 -6.24 1.67
C PRO A 116 -28.57 -7.46 2.15
N ALA A 117 -29.81 -7.23 2.59
CA ALA A 117 -30.73 -8.31 2.90
C ALA A 117 -30.88 -9.21 1.66
N ASN A 118 -30.84 -10.53 1.86
CA ASN A 118 -30.97 -11.56 0.81
C ASN A 118 -29.83 -11.64 -0.22
N ASN A 119 -28.70 -10.94 -0.04
CA ASN A 119 -27.50 -11.15 -0.85
C ASN A 119 -26.46 -11.99 -0.12
N PHE A 120 -26.62 -13.32 -0.14
CA PHE A 120 -25.68 -14.26 0.48
C PHE A 120 -24.31 -14.32 -0.23
N ALA A 121 -24.21 -13.80 -1.46
CA ALA A 121 -22.98 -13.75 -2.20
C ALA A 121 -22.12 -12.51 -1.86
N ASP A 122 -22.67 -11.55 -1.12
CA ASP A 122 -21.97 -10.30 -0.80
C ASP A 122 -20.67 -10.56 -0.03
N TRP A 123 -19.60 -9.90 -0.48
CA TRP A 123 -18.26 -10.10 0.07
C TRP A 123 -18.16 -9.61 1.53
N ARG A 124 -18.93 -8.59 1.93
CA ARG A 124 -19.03 -8.13 3.32
C ARG A 124 -19.52 -9.25 4.21
N GLY A 125 -20.31 -10.16 3.63
CA GLY A 125 -20.80 -11.36 4.27
C GLY A 125 -19.73 -12.36 4.68
N ARG A 126 -18.53 -12.26 4.11
CA ARG A 126 -17.44 -13.24 4.25
C ARG A 126 -16.28 -12.72 5.09
N LEU A 127 -16.47 -11.61 5.81
CA LEU A 127 -15.44 -11.06 6.69
C LEU A 127 -15.20 -12.01 7.89
N PRO A 128 -13.96 -12.48 8.13
CA PRO A 128 -13.62 -13.32 9.28
C PRO A 128 -13.53 -12.48 10.57
N LEU A 129 -14.70 -12.08 11.09
CA LEU A 129 -14.78 -11.23 12.29
C LEU A 129 -14.28 -11.92 13.55
N ASP A 130 -14.40 -13.25 13.65
CA ASP A 130 -13.93 -13.99 14.83
C ASP A 130 -12.42 -13.89 15.02
N SER A 131 -11.64 -14.08 13.95
CA SER A 131 -10.19 -13.89 13.98
C SER A 131 -9.78 -12.46 14.33
N LEU A 132 -10.57 -11.47 13.89
CA LEU A 132 -10.30 -10.07 14.20
C LEU A 132 -10.68 -9.71 15.65
N ASN A 133 -11.76 -10.27 16.17
CA ASN A 133 -12.16 -10.12 17.58
C ASN A 133 -11.13 -10.77 18.50
N GLN A 134 -10.63 -11.96 18.13
CA GLN A 134 -9.57 -12.66 18.85
C GLN A 134 -8.28 -11.83 18.86
N ALA A 135 -7.85 -11.31 17.72
CA ALA A 135 -6.67 -10.45 17.63
C ALA A 135 -6.77 -9.21 18.53
N VAL A 136 -7.95 -8.58 18.63
CA VAL A 136 -8.17 -7.48 19.58
C VAL A 136 -8.09 -7.95 21.03
N ALA A 137 -8.71 -9.08 21.37
CA ALA A 137 -8.68 -9.63 22.72
C ALA A 137 -7.25 -9.99 23.18
N GLU A 138 -6.44 -10.49 22.24
CA GLU A 138 -5.03 -10.85 22.46
C GLU A 138 -4.09 -9.64 22.32
N ASN A 139 -4.61 -8.48 21.92
CA ASN A 139 -3.83 -7.27 21.67
C ASN A 139 -2.67 -7.53 20.67
N ASP A 140 -2.96 -8.26 19.58
CA ASP A 140 -2.00 -8.67 18.56
C ASP A 140 -2.33 -8.08 17.17
N ASP A 141 -1.37 -7.35 16.61
CA ASP A 141 -1.47 -6.70 15.31
C ASP A 141 -1.03 -7.57 14.12
N VAL A 142 -0.66 -8.85 14.35
CA VAL A 142 -0.21 -9.79 13.30
C VAL A 142 -1.20 -9.87 12.14
N ILE A 143 -2.52 -9.83 12.41
CA ILE A 143 -3.54 -9.87 11.36
C ILE A 143 -3.42 -8.68 10.40
N LEU A 144 -3.20 -7.46 10.92
CA LEU A 144 -3.04 -6.26 10.11
C LEU A 144 -1.77 -6.30 9.26
N ARG A 145 -0.68 -6.84 9.81
CA ARG A 145 0.57 -7.04 9.06
C ARG A 145 0.40 -8.05 7.93
N LYS A 146 -0.27 -9.18 8.19
CA LYS A 146 -0.60 -10.19 7.16
C LYS A 146 -1.46 -9.61 6.04
N ILE A 147 -2.49 -8.82 6.37
CA ILE A 147 -3.33 -8.13 5.38
C ILE A 147 -2.48 -7.19 4.52
N ARG A 148 -1.65 -6.36 5.15
CA ARG A 148 -0.76 -5.41 4.47
C ARG A 148 0.21 -6.12 3.53
N ASP A 149 0.80 -7.24 3.95
CA ASP A 149 1.73 -8.02 3.13
C ASP A 149 1.02 -8.78 1.99
N GLY A 150 -0.23 -9.20 2.19
CA GLY A 150 -1.10 -9.75 1.15
C GLY A 150 -1.37 -8.74 0.03
N ILE A 151 -1.82 -7.54 0.40
CA ILE A 151 -2.04 -6.44 -0.57
C ILE A 151 -0.73 -6.10 -1.28
N ARG A 152 0.38 -5.97 -0.53
CA ARG A 152 1.70 -5.70 -1.14
C ARG A 152 2.07 -6.74 -2.18
N SER A 153 1.90 -8.02 -1.87
CA SER A 153 2.23 -9.12 -2.77
C SER A 153 1.40 -9.06 -4.05
N LYS A 154 0.11 -8.68 -3.94
CA LYS A 154 -0.76 -8.48 -5.10
C LYS A 154 -0.32 -7.29 -5.95
N LEU A 155 -0.02 -6.15 -5.35
CA LEU A 155 0.50 -4.98 -6.07
C LEU A 155 1.77 -5.35 -6.86
N LEU A 156 2.72 -6.04 -6.23
CA LEU A 156 3.95 -6.47 -6.92
C LEU A 156 3.66 -7.44 -8.08
N LYS A 157 2.72 -8.38 -7.90
CA LYS A 157 2.30 -9.32 -8.97
C LYS A 157 1.67 -8.60 -10.16
N HIS A 158 0.99 -7.48 -9.94
CA HIS A 158 0.42 -6.63 -10.99
C HIS A 158 1.43 -5.64 -11.58
N GLY A 159 2.73 -5.80 -11.29
CA GLY A 159 3.81 -5.04 -11.93
C GLY A 159 4.13 -3.70 -11.25
N PHE A 160 3.51 -3.38 -10.12
CA PHE A 160 3.84 -2.16 -9.38
C PHE A 160 5.23 -2.26 -8.75
N GLY A 161 5.98 -1.16 -8.81
CA GLY A 161 7.26 -1.07 -8.12
C GLY A 161 7.10 -1.11 -6.60
N ALA A 162 8.13 -1.57 -5.89
CA ALA A 162 8.13 -1.63 -4.42
C ALA A 162 7.78 -0.28 -3.75
N ALA A 163 8.28 0.83 -4.31
CA ALA A 163 8.05 2.18 -3.82
C ALA A 163 6.63 2.69 -4.12
N GLU A 164 6.08 2.34 -5.28
CA GLU A 164 4.69 2.63 -5.66
C GLU A 164 3.72 1.89 -4.76
N ALA A 165 3.94 0.59 -4.57
CA ALA A 165 3.11 -0.25 -3.72
C ALA A 165 3.01 0.30 -2.29
N ASP A 166 4.12 0.83 -1.75
CA ASP A 166 4.13 1.41 -0.41
C ASP A 166 3.32 2.72 -0.27
N LEU A 167 2.88 3.36 -1.35
CA LEU A 167 1.98 4.53 -1.28
C LEU A 167 0.59 4.14 -0.80
N PHE A 168 0.14 2.94 -1.14
CA PHE A 168 -1.18 2.41 -0.83
C PHE A 168 -1.21 1.63 0.49
N LEU A 169 -0.10 1.56 1.21
CA LEU A 169 0.06 0.65 2.34
C LEU A 169 0.55 1.35 3.60
N PRO A 170 0.06 0.92 4.77
CA PRO A 170 0.66 1.22 6.06
C PRO A 170 2.16 0.88 6.11
N ARG A 171 2.91 1.71 6.84
CA ARG A 171 4.36 1.55 7.08
C ARG A 171 4.66 1.58 8.57
N LYS A 172 5.87 1.16 8.94
CA LYS A 172 6.32 1.25 10.34
C LYS A 172 6.25 2.71 10.82
N GLY A 173 5.62 2.94 11.97
CA GLY A 173 5.43 4.28 12.53
C GLY A 173 4.29 5.10 11.90
N ARG A 174 3.56 4.54 10.91
CA ARG A 174 2.47 5.23 10.21
C ARG A 174 1.48 4.24 9.61
N PHE A 175 0.38 3.97 10.31
CA PHE A 175 -0.74 3.20 9.79
C PHE A 175 -1.71 4.13 9.04
N GLY A 176 -1.48 4.25 7.74
CA GLY A 176 -2.26 5.07 6.81
C GLY A 176 -1.68 4.97 5.41
N ILE A 177 -2.43 5.46 4.42
CA ILE A 177 -1.94 5.59 3.04
C ILE A 177 -1.34 6.97 2.80
N ASP A 178 -0.49 7.07 1.80
CA ASP A 178 0.24 8.29 1.43
C ASP A 178 -0.28 8.84 0.10
N LEU A 179 -1.58 9.09 0.06
CA LEU A 179 -2.29 9.68 -1.07
C LEU A 179 -3.14 10.84 -0.56
N SER A 180 -3.22 11.93 -1.34
CA SER A 180 -4.14 13.02 -1.02
C SER A 180 -5.59 12.59 -1.29
N PRO A 181 -6.58 13.18 -0.57
CA PRO A 181 -8.00 12.85 -0.76
C PRO A 181 -8.46 12.94 -2.22
N ALA A 182 -7.94 13.90 -2.98
CA ALA A 182 -8.27 14.11 -4.39
C ALA A 182 -7.86 12.94 -5.31
N ARG A 183 -6.97 12.05 -4.85
CA ARG A 183 -6.48 10.88 -5.58
C ARG A 183 -7.20 9.58 -5.20
N ILE A 184 -8.13 9.64 -4.27
CA ILE A 184 -8.87 8.48 -3.78
C ILE A 184 -10.34 8.67 -4.16
N ARG A 185 -10.94 7.66 -4.79
CA ARG A 185 -12.39 7.62 -4.98
C ARG A 185 -12.94 6.30 -4.49
N ILE A 186 -14.03 6.39 -3.73
CA ILE A 186 -14.79 5.23 -3.26
C ILE A 186 -16.09 5.23 -4.07
N GLN A 187 -16.33 4.17 -4.84
CA GLN A 187 -17.51 4.04 -5.69
C GLN A 187 -18.41 2.90 -5.21
N ASN A 188 -19.71 3.03 -5.45
CA ASN A 188 -20.68 1.99 -5.08
C ASN A 188 -20.59 0.80 -6.04
#